data_AF-A0A966IJB4-F1
#
_entry.id   AF-A0A966IJB4-F1
#
_cell.length_a   1.000
_cell.length_b   1.000
_cell.length_c   1.000
_cell.angle_alpha   90.00
_cell.angle_beta   90.00
_cell.angle_gamma   90.00
#
_symmetry.space_group_name_H-M   'P 1'
#
loop_
_entity.id
_entity.type
_entity.pdbx_description
1 polymer ?
#
loop_
_entity_poly.entity_id
_entity_poly.type
_entity_poly.pdbx_seq_one_letter_code
_entity_poly.pdbx_strand_id
1 'polypeptide(L)'
;MIYKILIALFLVIVETSASDNNNHVDERGMTKLLGPETYKRCSNFLADSKAKAYELSYKRTSTMPLSPFAGEYKPKFLPEIAWAGSKQVFTMDVLNENVNDGNQGTQMDALGHFGYTDEIWTGEGKADLSSLKYFGNFKGKEVKPSPDSPLKKLGIETVPPIITTAVFLDVRKHIFNG
;
A
#
# COMPACT_ATOMS: atom_id res chain seq x y z
N MET A 1 -7.64 44.77 -13.51
CA MET A 1 -7.80 43.38 -14.00
C MET A 1 -6.61 42.50 -13.60
N ILE A 2 -5.38 42.95 -13.82
CA ILE A 2 -4.13 42.24 -13.46
C ILE A 2 -4.06 41.83 -11.98
N TYR A 3 -4.44 42.71 -11.05
CA TYR A 3 -4.46 42.38 -9.61
C TYR A 3 -5.41 41.23 -9.24
N LYS A 4 -6.55 41.07 -9.94
CA LYS A 4 -7.48 39.96 -9.69
C LYS A 4 -6.91 38.62 -10.17
N ILE A 5 -6.14 38.63 -11.26
CA ILE A 5 -5.44 37.44 -11.79
C ILE A 5 -4.29 37.05 -10.87
N LEU A 6 -3.51 38.02 -10.38
CA LEU A 6 -2.42 37.78 -9.43
C LEU A 6 -2.93 37.23 -8.09
N ILE A 7 -4.06 37.74 -7.58
CA ILE A 7 -4.69 37.22 -6.36
C ILE A 7 -5.21 35.79 -6.57
N ALA A 8 -5.82 35.50 -7.72
CA ALA A 8 -6.27 34.14 -8.05
C ALA A 8 -5.09 33.17 -8.18
N LEU A 9 -3.99 33.56 -8.84
CA LEU A 9 -2.77 32.74 -8.91
C LEU A 9 -2.15 32.54 -7.53
N PHE A 10 -2.10 33.57 -6.69
CA PHE A 10 -1.56 33.48 -5.35
C PHE A 10 -2.40 32.53 -4.47
N LEU A 11 -3.73 32.59 -4.57
CA LEU A 11 -4.64 31.68 -3.86
C LEU A 11 -4.47 30.22 -4.32
N VAL A 12 -4.29 29.98 -5.63
CA VAL A 12 -4.00 28.63 -6.17
C VAL A 12 -2.64 28.09 -5.71
N ILE A 13 -1.62 28.95 -5.57
CA ILE A 13 -0.30 28.57 -5.04
C ILE A 13 -0.38 28.27 -3.54
N VAL A 14 -1.17 29.02 -2.78
CA VAL A 14 -1.36 28.78 -1.33
C VAL A 14 -2.17 27.50 -1.07
N GLU A 15 -3.20 27.21 -1.86
CA GLU A 15 -3.97 25.97 -1.73
C GLU A 15 -3.15 24.72 -2.07
N THR A 16 -2.28 24.79 -3.09
CA THR A 16 -1.35 23.68 -3.41
C THR A 16 -0.28 23.49 -2.34
N SER A 17 0.08 24.55 -1.61
CA SER A 17 1.04 24.48 -0.49
C SER A 17 0.41 23.99 0.83
N ALA A 18 -0.88 24.22 1.03
CA ALA A 18 -1.60 23.89 2.26
C ALA A 18 -2.20 22.48 2.29
N SER A 19 -2.32 21.83 1.12
CA SER A 19 -2.90 20.49 0.97
C SER A 19 -2.06 19.33 1.53
N ASP A 20 -0.81 19.56 1.96
CA ASP A 20 0.13 18.47 2.27
C ASP A 20 0.80 18.61 3.66
N ASN A 21 0.10 19.25 4.61
CA ASN A 21 0.63 19.48 5.96
C ASN A 21 0.57 18.25 6.89
N ASN A 22 0.12 17.10 6.40
CA ASN A 22 0.41 15.80 7.01
C ASN A 22 1.58 15.19 6.25
N ASN A 23 2.76 15.82 6.35
CA ASN A 23 3.93 15.32 5.66
C ASN A 23 4.39 14.06 6.42
N HIS A 24 3.81 12.91 6.08
CA HIS A 24 4.09 11.57 6.60
C HIS A 24 5.54 11.11 6.30
N VAL A 25 6.48 12.04 6.12
CA VAL A 25 7.88 11.80 5.74
C VAL A 25 8.57 10.87 6.72
N ASP A 26 8.29 11.05 8.02
CA ASP A 26 8.87 10.22 9.07
C ASP A 26 8.28 8.79 9.08
N GLU A 27 7.15 8.58 8.40
CA GLU A 27 6.45 7.31 8.29
C GLU A 27 6.77 6.57 6.98
N ARG A 28 7.38 7.26 6.00
CA ARG A 28 7.61 6.76 4.63
C ARG A 28 8.86 5.90 4.50
N GLY A 29 9.80 5.98 5.45
CA GLY A 29 11.09 5.30 5.34
C GLY A 29 11.79 5.64 4.02
N MET A 30 12.08 4.64 3.19
CA MET A 30 12.74 4.85 1.88
C MET A 30 11.80 5.34 0.78
N THR A 31 10.48 5.23 0.94
CA THR A 31 9.53 5.73 -0.07
C THR A 31 9.50 7.25 -0.13
N LYS A 32 10.12 7.95 0.84
CA LYS A 32 10.39 9.40 0.76
C LYS A 32 11.26 9.80 -0.44
N LEU A 33 11.96 8.84 -1.05
CA LEU A 33 12.74 9.07 -2.26
C LEU A 33 11.89 9.09 -3.52
N LEU A 34 10.65 8.58 -3.48
CA LEU A 34 9.73 8.59 -4.61
C LEU A 34 9.25 10.03 -4.87
N GLY A 35 9.16 10.40 -6.15
CA GLY A 35 8.69 11.71 -6.54
C GLY A 35 9.18 12.13 -7.93
N PRO A 36 9.15 13.43 -8.25
CA PRO A 36 9.46 13.94 -9.59
C PRO A 36 10.79 13.43 -10.15
N GLU A 37 11.83 13.33 -9.33
CA GLU A 37 13.14 12.84 -9.76
C GLU A 37 13.13 11.35 -10.11
N THR A 38 12.39 10.50 -9.37
CA THR A 38 12.27 9.07 -9.74
C THR A 38 11.44 8.91 -11.00
N TYR A 39 10.36 9.67 -11.12
CA TYR A 39 9.46 9.61 -12.27
C TYR A 39 10.17 10.05 -13.56
N LYS A 40 10.98 11.12 -13.48
CA LYS A 40 11.82 11.59 -14.59
C LYS A 40 12.88 10.57 -15.01
N ARG A 41 13.47 9.82 -14.07
CA ARG A 41 14.37 8.71 -14.46
C ARG A 41 13.60 7.60 -15.17
N CYS A 42 12.41 7.25 -14.69
CA CYS A 42 11.55 6.23 -15.31
C CYS A 42 11.05 6.61 -16.70
N SER A 43 10.74 7.89 -16.93
CA SER A 43 10.12 8.34 -18.18
C SER A 43 10.96 8.00 -19.41
N ASN A 44 12.30 8.03 -19.29
CA ASN A 44 13.20 7.66 -20.38
C ASN A 44 13.06 6.18 -20.78
N PHE A 45 12.89 5.28 -19.80
CA PHE A 45 12.69 3.85 -20.06
C PHE A 45 11.29 3.55 -20.59
N LEU A 46 10.28 4.26 -20.08
CA LEU A 46 8.87 4.06 -20.47
C LEU A 46 8.56 4.65 -21.86
N ALA A 47 9.27 5.70 -22.28
CA ALA A 47 9.10 6.33 -23.59
C ALA A 47 9.84 5.61 -24.73
N ASP A 48 10.68 4.61 -24.42
CA ASP A 48 11.34 3.81 -25.44
C ASP A 48 10.29 3.04 -26.25
N SER A 49 10.31 3.17 -27.58
CA SER A 49 9.36 2.48 -28.47
C SER A 49 9.51 0.95 -28.44
N LYS A 50 10.60 0.44 -27.88
CA LYS A 50 10.85 -1.00 -27.65
C LYS A 50 10.46 -1.46 -26.25
N ALA A 51 9.99 -0.57 -25.37
CA ALA A 51 9.57 -0.93 -24.03
C ALA A 51 8.47 -2.00 -24.06
N LYS A 52 8.56 -2.95 -23.13
CA LYS A 52 7.58 -4.03 -22.97
C LYS A 52 6.99 -3.98 -21.57
N ALA A 53 5.68 -4.17 -21.48
CA ALA A 53 4.98 -4.32 -20.22
C ALA A 53 4.98 -5.79 -19.80
N TYR A 54 5.28 -6.04 -18.53
CA TYR A 54 5.22 -7.35 -17.91
C TYR A 54 4.36 -7.24 -16.65
N GLU A 55 3.33 -8.08 -16.55
CA GLU A 55 2.53 -8.21 -15.34
C GLU A 55 3.26 -9.09 -14.34
N LEU A 56 3.56 -8.54 -13.15
CA LEU A 56 4.26 -9.25 -12.08
C LEU A 56 3.29 -9.78 -11.01
N SER A 57 2.02 -9.40 -11.07
CA SER A 57 1.01 -9.93 -10.18
C SER A 57 0.49 -11.29 -10.63
N TYR A 58 0.14 -12.10 -9.64
CA TYR A 58 -0.67 -13.30 -9.86
C TYR A 58 -2.16 -12.94 -9.86
N LYS A 59 -2.96 -13.68 -10.63
CA LYS A 59 -4.41 -13.60 -10.54
C LYS A 59 -4.87 -13.93 -9.12
N ARG A 60 -5.69 -13.08 -8.52
CA ARG A 60 -6.34 -13.37 -7.23
C ARG A 60 -7.46 -14.38 -7.45
N THR A 61 -7.27 -15.58 -6.92
CA THR A 61 -8.24 -16.69 -7.02
C THR A 61 -8.29 -17.44 -5.70
N SER A 62 -9.30 -18.29 -5.52
CA SER A 62 -9.39 -19.18 -4.36
C SER A 62 -8.30 -20.25 -4.30
N THR A 63 -7.51 -20.39 -5.38
CA THR A 63 -6.43 -21.37 -5.49
C THR A 63 -5.04 -20.74 -5.38
N MET A 64 -4.95 -19.43 -5.11
CA MET A 64 -3.65 -18.80 -4.92
C MET A 64 -2.97 -19.35 -3.65
N PRO A 65 -1.63 -19.38 -3.58
CA PRO A 65 -0.93 -19.77 -2.36
C PRO A 65 -1.40 -18.95 -1.16
N LEU A 66 -1.68 -19.63 -0.05
CA LEU A 66 -2.28 -19.05 1.14
C LEU A 66 -1.28 -19.08 2.30
N SER A 67 -1.10 -17.93 2.97
CA SER A 67 -0.39 -17.88 4.25
C SER A 67 -1.15 -18.69 5.31
N PRO A 68 -0.48 -19.49 6.15
CA PRO A 68 -1.14 -20.28 7.20
C PRO A 68 -1.89 -19.44 8.23
N PHE A 69 -1.69 -18.11 8.25
CA PHE A 69 -2.33 -17.17 9.16
C PHE A 69 -3.53 -16.42 8.55
N ALA A 70 -3.81 -16.61 7.27
CA ALA A 70 -4.87 -15.88 6.57
C ALA A 70 -6.11 -16.75 6.34
N GLY A 71 -7.30 -16.13 6.38
CA GLY A 71 -8.54 -16.80 6.00
C GLY A 71 -8.58 -17.14 4.51
N GLU A 72 -9.50 -18.03 4.11
CA GLU A 72 -9.68 -18.38 2.70
C GLU A 72 -10.10 -17.17 1.86
N TYR A 73 -9.63 -17.11 0.61
CA TYR A 73 -10.06 -16.09 -0.35
C TYR A 73 -11.17 -16.64 -1.25
N LYS A 74 -12.43 -16.32 -0.92
CA LYS A 74 -13.63 -16.80 -1.63
C LYS A 74 -14.52 -15.62 -2.06
N PRO A 75 -14.25 -15.02 -3.23
CA PRO A 75 -15.13 -14.02 -3.80
C PRO A 75 -16.55 -14.56 -3.95
N LYS A 76 -17.54 -13.78 -3.53
CA LYS A 76 -18.96 -14.06 -3.73
C LYS A 76 -19.53 -13.04 -4.71
N PHE A 77 -19.86 -13.52 -5.90
CA PHE A 77 -20.51 -12.73 -6.94
C PHE A 77 -22.00 -12.55 -6.62
N LEU A 78 -22.51 -11.33 -6.70
CA LEU A 78 -23.91 -11.01 -6.46
C LEU A 78 -24.67 -10.86 -7.80
N PRO A 79 -26.00 -11.11 -7.83
CA PRO A 79 -26.79 -10.96 -9.05
C PRO A 79 -26.83 -9.52 -9.54
N GLU A 80 -27.22 -9.34 -10.81
CA GLU A 80 -27.59 -8.04 -11.37
C GLU A 80 -28.79 -7.43 -10.62
N ILE A 81 -28.71 -6.15 -10.28
CA ILE A 81 -29.77 -5.41 -9.58
C ILE A 81 -30.15 -4.18 -10.41
N ALA A 82 -31.44 -4.02 -10.69
CA ALA A 82 -31.97 -2.82 -11.34
C ALA A 82 -32.07 -1.65 -10.35
N TRP A 83 -31.62 -0.46 -10.76
CA TRP A 83 -31.72 0.75 -9.95
C TRP A 83 -33.09 1.40 -10.13
N ALA A 84 -33.88 1.44 -9.05
CA ALA A 84 -35.25 1.94 -9.05
C ALA A 84 -35.36 3.36 -9.63
N GLY A 85 -36.29 3.56 -10.56
CA GLY A 85 -36.50 4.84 -11.25
C GLY A 85 -35.47 5.18 -12.34
N SER A 86 -34.63 4.21 -12.74
CA SER A 86 -33.64 4.41 -13.80
C SER A 86 -33.62 3.25 -14.81
N LYS A 87 -32.88 3.42 -15.90
CA LYS A 87 -32.54 2.35 -16.85
C LYS A 87 -31.23 1.61 -16.49
N GLN A 88 -30.65 1.91 -15.34
CA GLN A 88 -29.36 1.36 -14.92
C GLN A 88 -29.54 0.02 -14.21
N VAL A 89 -28.64 -0.91 -14.50
CA VAL A 89 -28.48 -2.21 -13.83
C VAL A 89 -27.03 -2.31 -13.39
N PHE A 90 -26.78 -2.78 -12.18
CA PHE A 90 -25.45 -2.91 -11.62
C PHE A 90 -25.21 -4.30 -11.04
N THR A 91 -23.95 -4.72 -11.01
CA THR A 91 -23.47 -5.93 -10.34
C THR A 91 -22.48 -5.55 -9.26
N MET A 92 -22.30 -6.41 -8.28
CA MET A 92 -21.36 -6.22 -7.18
C MET A 92 -20.77 -7.56 -6.77
N ASP A 93 -19.59 -7.51 -6.18
CA ASP A 93 -18.94 -8.67 -5.59
C ASP A 93 -18.57 -8.35 -4.14
N VAL A 94 -18.57 -9.36 -3.29
CA VAL A 94 -18.15 -9.23 -1.89
C VAL A 94 -17.06 -10.26 -1.56
N LEU A 95 -16.18 -9.86 -0.66
CA LEU A 95 -15.22 -10.77 -0.03
C LEU A 95 -15.85 -11.41 1.20
N ASN A 96 -15.45 -12.65 1.50
CA ASN A 96 -15.88 -13.35 2.70
C ASN A 96 -15.26 -12.74 3.97
N GLU A 97 -15.83 -13.08 5.13
CA GLU A 97 -15.29 -12.70 6.42
C GLU A 97 -13.86 -13.25 6.61
N ASN A 98 -13.02 -12.51 7.32
CA ASN A 98 -11.62 -12.84 7.63
C ASN A 98 -10.68 -12.94 6.42
N VAL A 99 -11.09 -12.47 5.23
CA VAL A 99 -10.16 -12.27 4.11
C VAL A 99 -9.11 -11.25 4.52
N ASN A 100 -7.84 -11.65 4.43
CA ASN A 100 -6.72 -10.76 4.68
C ASN A 100 -6.26 -10.13 3.36
N ASP A 101 -7.11 -9.28 2.78
CA ASP A 101 -6.95 -8.80 1.40
C ASP A 101 -5.61 -8.08 1.18
N GLY A 102 -5.16 -7.32 2.19
CA GLY A 102 -3.89 -6.60 2.15
C GLY A 102 -2.63 -7.47 2.23
N ASN A 103 -2.75 -8.73 2.66
CA ASN A 103 -1.62 -9.65 2.85
C ASN A 103 -1.85 -11.00 2.14
N GLN A 104 -2.61 -11.00 1.05
CA GLN A 104 -2.82 -12.16 0.20
C GLN A 104 -2.54 -11.81 -1.27
N GLY A 105 -1.96 -12.75 -2.01
CA GLY A 105 -1.57 -12.57 -3.41
C GLY A 105 -0.26 -11.79 -3.57
N THR A 106 -0.02 -11.20 -4.74
CA THR A 106 1.08 -10.26 -4.93
C THR A 106 0.77 -8.99 -4.13
N GLN A 107 1.65 -8.63 -3.20
CA GLN A 107 1.36 -7.64 -2.17
C GLN A 107 2.55 -6.73 -1.87
N MET A 108 2.29 -5.71 -1.05
CA MET A 108 3.29 -4.86 -0.42
C MET A 108 2.92 -4.73 1.06
N ASP A 109 3.87 -5.05 1.94
CA ASP A 109 3.67 -4.92 3.37
C ASP A 109 4.07 -3.50 3.82
N ALA A 110 3.14 -2.80 4.47
CA ALA A 110 3.42 -1.46 5.01
C ALA A 110 4.42 -1.53 6.18
N LEU A 111 5.06 -0.41 6.52
CA LEU A 111 6.02 -0.36 7.63
C LEU A 111 5.38 -0.63 9.01
N GLY A 112 4.06 -0.50 9.12
CA GLY A 112 3.29 -0.90 10.29
C GLY A 112 2.92 -2.39 10.34
N HIS A 113 3.31 -3.20 9.35
CA HIS A 113 2.99 -4.64 9.30
C HIS A 113 3.77 -5.43 10.36
N PHE A 114 5.04 -5.12 10.58
CA PHE A 114 5.89 -5.75 11.59
C PHE A 114 6.44 -4.72 12.58
N GLY A 115 6.43 -5.10 13.86
CA GLY A 115 7.14 -4.43 14.94
C GLY A 115 8.00 -5.44 15.70
N TYR A 116 8.73 -4.95 16.69
CA TYR A 116 9.57 -5.78 17.55
C TYR A 116 9.45 -5.34 19.01
N THR A 117 9.66 -6.28 19.92
CA THR A 117 9.80 -6.06 21.36
C THR A 117 11.27 -6.17 21.77
N ASP A 118 11.63 -5.59 22.90
CA ASP A 118 13.01 -5.66 23.41
C ASP A 118 13.37 -7.08 23.91
N GLU A 119 12.37 -7.84 24.36
CA GLU A 119 12.52 -9.21 24.86
C GLU A 119 11.94 -10.26 23.90
N ILE A 120 12.55 -11.45 23.88
CA ILE A 120 12.08 -12.60 23.09
C ILE A 120 10.93 -13.28 23.84
N TRP A 121 9.78 -13.45 23.17
CA TRP A 121 8.68 -14.26 23.70
C TRP A 121 8.93 -15.75 23.45
N THR A 122 8.80 -16.57 24.50
CA THR A 122 9.01 -18.03 24.44
C THR A 122 7.89 -18.78 23.72
N GLY A 123 6.77 -18.10 23.39
CA GLY A 123 5.56 -18.73 22.88
C GLY A 123 4.62 -19.24 23.97
N GLU A 124 5.02 -19.17 25.24
CA GLU A 124 4.19 -19.58 26.38
C GLU A 124 3.47 -18.37 27.00
N GLY A 125 2.21 -18.57 27.39
CA GLY A 125 1.39 -17.54 28.03
C GLY A 125 1.05 -16.38 27.10
N LYS A 126 0.86 -15.19 27.68
CA LYS A 126 0.56 -13.97 26.93
C LYS A 126 1.85 -13.18 26.70
N ALA A 127 2.14 -12.84 25.45
CA ALA A 127 3.28 -11.98 25.11
C ALA A 127 3.16 -10.60 25.80
N ASP A 128 4.26 -10.13 26.40
CA ASP A 128 4.36 -8.75 26.84
C ASP A 128 4.72 -7.84 25.66
N LEU A 129 3.80 -6.93 25.35
CA LEU A 129 3.95 -5.95 24.26
C LEU A 129 4.27 -4.55 24.78
N SER A 130 4.64 -4.41 26.06
CA SER A 130 4.95 -3.12 26.69
C SER A 130 6.07 -2.36 25.99
N SER A 131 7.05 -3.09 25.44
CA SER A 131 8.20 -2.56 24.70
C SER A 131 8.01 -2.54 23.17
N LEU A 132 6.81 -2.86 22.66
CA LEU A 132 6.55 -2.95 21.23
C LEU A 132 6.84 -1.61 20.52
N LYS A 133 7.76 -1.67 19.57
CA LYS A 133 8.17 -0.58 18.69
C LYS A 133 8.05 -1.00 17.23
N TYR A 134 7.79 -0.02 16.38
CA TYR A 134 7.77 -0.16 14.93
C TYR A 134 8.91 0.65 14.30
N PHE A 135 8.97 0.68 12.97
CA PHE A 135 9.88 1.55 12.22
C PHE A 135 9.88 2.98 12.80
N GLY A 136 11.06 3.60 12.91
CA GLY A 136 11.18 4.96 13.45
C GLY A 136 10.94 5.08 14.97
N ASN A 137 10.95 3.96 15.72
CA ASN A 137 10.69 3.91 17.16
C ASN A 137 9.27 4.35 17.57
N PHE A 138 8.30 4.36 16.65
CA PHE A 138 6.90 4.57 17.01
C PHE A 138 6.42 3.46 17.93
N LYS A 139 5.76 3.84 19.04
CA LYS A 139 5.23 2.88 20.01
C LYS A 139 4.03 2.14 19.43
N GLY A 140 3.78 0.91 19.90
CA GLY A 140 2.66 0.12 19.40
C GLY A 140 1.29 0.81 19.52
N LYS A 141 1.06 1.60 20.57
CA LYS A 141 -0.19 2.37 20.73
C LYS A 141 -0.33 3.57 19.79
N GLU A 142 0.76 4.07 19.23
CA GLU A 142 0.72 5.13 18.21
C GLU A 142 0.38 4.54 16.83
N VAL A 143 0.90 3.36 16.53
CA VAL A 143 0.72 2.67 15.25
C VAL A 143 -0.64 1.95 15.20
N LYS A 144 -0.97 1.20 16.24
CA LYS A 144 -2.22 0.42 16.35
C LYS A 144 -2.83 0.59 17.75
N PRO A 145 -3.65 1.64 17.96
CA PRO A 145 -4.16 2.01 19.29
C PRO A 145 -4.93 0.89 20.02
N SER A 146 -5.73 0.10 19.30
CA SER A 146 -6.50 -1.02 19.86
C SER A 146 -6.40 -2.28 18.99
N PRO A 147 -6.76 -3.47 19.52
CA PRO A 147 -6.78 -4.71 18.73
C PRO A 147 -7.66 -4.63 17.47
N ASP A 148 -8.72 -3.83 17.50
CA ASP A 148 -9.67 -3.71 16.37
C ASP A 148 -9.49 -2.42 15.56
N SER A 149 -8.53 -1.57 15.90
CA SER A 149 -8.25 -0.37 15.11
C SER A 149 -7.49 -0.70 13.83
N PRO A 150 -7.68 0.07 12.74
CA PRO A 150 -6.72 0.09 11.64
C PRO A 150 -5.37 0.64 12.13
N LEU A 151 -4.36 0.58 11.25
CA LEU A 151 -3.14 1.36 11.44
C LEU A 151 -3.49 2.85 11.42
N LYS A 152 -2.94 3.59 12.39
CA LYS A 152 -3.03 5.06 12.47
C LYS A 152 -1.73 5.75 12.09
N LYS A 153 -0.64 4.98 12.03
CA LYS A 153 0.65 5.38 11.51
C LYS A 153 1.26 4.22 10.72
N LEU A 154 2.22 4.54 9.85
CA LEU A 154 3.00 3.59 9.06
C LEU A 154 2.14 2.71 8.13
N GLY A 155 0.94 3.18 7.77
CA GLY A 155 0.07 2.51 6.82
C GLY A 155 0.48 2.79 5.37
N ILE A 156 -0.02 1.96 4.46
CA ILE A 156 0.33 2.03 3.03
C ILE A 156 -0.17 3.31 2.36
N GLU A 157 -1.21 3.94 2.93
CA GLU A 157 -1.76 5.22 2.50
C GLU A 157 -0.75 6.37 2.55
N THR A 158 0.33 6.21 3.32
CA THR A 158 1.42 7.19 3.40
C THR A 158 2.34 7.15 2.17
N VAL A 159 2.30 6.07 1.37
CA VAL A 159 3.24 5.82 0.26
C VAL A 159 2.67 6.38 -1.04
N PRO A 160 3.38 7.28 -1.75
CA PRO A 160 2.94 7.75 -3.08
C PRO A 160 3.04 6.61 -4.11
N PRO A 161 2.42 6.74 -5.30
CA PRO A 161 2.54 5.74 -6.35
C PRO A 161 3.99 5.33 -6.61
N ILE A 162 4.26 4.02 -6.59
CA ILE A 162 5.61 3.49 -6.79
C ILE A 162 5.93 3.46 -8.28
N ILE A 163 6.38 4.59 -8.79
CA ILE A 163 6.94 4.71 -10.14
C ILE A 163 8.44 4.92 -9.97
N THR A 164 9.19 3.83 -10.19
CA THR A 164 10.64 3.80 -9.97
C THR A 164 11.32 2.83 -10.91
N THR A 165 12.66 2.86 -10.91
CA THR A 165 13.49 1.87 -11.60
C THR A 165 13.73 0.68 -10.68
N ALA A 166 13.65 -0.53 -11.22
CA ALA A 166 13.90 -1.77 -10.49
C ALA A 166 15.00 -2.59 -11.18
N VAL A 167 15.65 -3.47 -10.41
CA VAL A 167 16.60 -4.45 -10.92
C VAL A 167 16.00 -5.83 -10.70
N PHE A 168 15.88 -6.61 -11.77
CA PHE A 168 15.47 -8.01 -11.69
C PHE A 168 16.70 -8.89 -11.51
N LEU A 169 16.78 -9.59 -10.37
CA LEU A 169 17.85 -10.54 -10.06
C LEU A 169 17.30 -11.97 -10.17
N ASP A 170 17.68 -12.69 -11.23
CA ASP A 170 17.29 -14.09 -11.42
C ASP A 170 18.24 -15.03 -10.68
N VAL A 171 17.99 -15.19 -9.39
CA VAL A 171 18.78 -16.06 -8.51
C VAL A 171 18.71 -17.53 -8.95
N ARG A 172 17.55 -17.98 -9.44
CA ARG A 172 17.38 -19.36 -9.90
C ARG A 172 18.32 -19.65 -11.06
N LYS A 173 18.31 -18.82 -12.10
CA LYS A 173 19.21 -18.97 -13.24
C LYS A 173 20.67 -18.87 -12.83
N HIS A 174 21.01 -17.96 -11.91
CA HIS A 174 22.39 -17.75 -11.47
C HIS A 174 22.95 -18.96 -10.70
N ILE A 175 22.18 -19.53 -9.76
CA ILE A 175 22.66 -20.63 -8.91
C ILE A 175 22.52 -21.99 -9.60
N PHE A 176 21.47 -22.18 -10.42
CA PHE A 176 21.14 -23.48 -11.00
C PHE A 176 21.52 -23.65 -12.48
N ASN A 177 22.27 -22.71 -13.06
CA ASN A 177 22.68 -22.70 -14.49
C ASN A 177 21.53 -22.67 -15.51
N GLY A 178 20.32 -22.27 -15.10
CA GLY A 178 19.12 -22.24 -15.94
C GLY A 178 18.18 -23.39 -15.62
#